data_AF-A0A2V5JV42-F1
#
_entry.id   AF-A0A2V5JV42-F1
#
_cell.length_a   1.000
_cell.length_b   1.000
_cell.length_c   1.000
_cell.angle_alpha   90.00
_cell.angle_beta   90.00
_cell.angle_gamma   90.00
#
_symmetry.space_group_name_H-M   'P 1'
#
loop_
_entity.id
_entity.type
_entity.pdbx_description
1 polymer ?
#
loop_
_entity_poly.entity_id
_entity_poly.type
_entity_poly.pdbx_seq_one_letter_code
_entity_poly.pdbx_strand_id
1 'polypeptide(L)'
;MNEDVRKNDQTETEEIDPRPYMKGLTVTEIRAVELLARKSPQQSYREIANTLGISERHLRRIRDRRQVELAVRERALEIQSEDLPDVLSALAKKAKRGDLKAIEMYLVMQGINVNKSEVVQKVHKVSEPLEKLSDAELDAELEALKKEVMGGNVVKFHNRRKNEN
;
A
#
# COMPACT_ATOMS: atom_id res chain seq x y z
N MET A 1 -26.54 37.65 41.84
CA MET A 1 -26.61 37.88 40.40
C MET A 1 -25.19 37.89 39.89
N ASN A 2 -24.74 36.81 39.25
CA ASN A 2 -23.57 36.82 38.38
C ASN A 2 -23.89 35.85 37.24
N GLU A 3 -23.95 36.43 36.06
CA GLU A 3 -24.56 35.91 34.86
C GLU A 3 -23.73 34.80 34.21
N ASP A 4 -24.46 33.90 33.58
CA ASP A 4 -24.03 32.80 32.74
C ASP A 4 -23.01 33.23 31.67
N VAL A 5 -21.76 32.77 31.80
CA VAL A 5 -20.83 32.70 30.66
C VAL A 5 -21.12 31.40 29.91
N ARG A 6 -22.15 31.43 29.06
CA ARG A 6 -22.43 30.39 28.07
C ARG A 6 -21.96 30.84 26.69
N LYS A 7 -21.15 29.96 26.10
CA LYS A 7 -20.93 29.73 24.66
C LYS A 7 -20.03 30.72 23.92
N ASN A 8 -18.83 30.23 23.61
CA ASN A 8 -18.24 30.40 22.28
C ASN A 8 -17.53 29.09 21.93
N ASP A 9 -18.32 28.13 21.49
CA ASP A 9 -17.84 26.89 20.86
C ASP A 9 -18.32 26.93 19.41
N GLN A 10 -17.80 27.91 18.65
CA GLN A 10 -17.95 27.95 17.21
C GLN A 10 -16.90 26.98 16.64
N THR A 11 -17.28 25.71 16.54
CA THR A 11 -16.56 24.78 15.68
C THR A 11 -16.91 25.16 14.24
N GLU A 12 -16.04 25.96 13.63
CA GLU A 12 -16.00 26.15 12.18
C GLU A 12 -16.07 24.76 11.54
N THR A 13 -17.21 24.48 10.93
CA THR A 13 -17.38 23.29 10.09
C THR A 13 -16.75 23.67 8.76
N GLU A 14 -15.42 23.59 8.69
CA GLU A 14 -14.70 23.61 7.43
C GLU A 14 -15.38 22.61 6.50
N GLU A 15 -15.91 23.10 5.38
CA GLU A 15 -16.45 22.28 4.30
C GLU A 15 -15.30 21.44 3.75
N ILE A 16 -15.14 20.23 4.29
CA ILE A 16 -14.15 19.28 3.80
C ILE A 16 -14.70 18.77 2.47
N ASP A 17 -14.24 19.33 1.35
CA ASP A 17 -14.49 18.76 0.02
C ASP A 17 -13.90 17.34 -0.02
N PRO A 18 -14.74 16.29 -0.04
CA PRO A 18 -14.25 14.94 0.13
C PRO A 18 -13.55 14.51 -1.15
N ARG A 19 -12.22 14.45 -1.07
CA ARG A 19 -11.34 13.86 -2.08
C ARG A 19 -11.89 12.50 -2.56
N PRO A 20 -11.60 12.06 -3.79
CA PRO A 20 -12.25 10.88 -4.39
C PRO A 20 -12.19 9.62 -3.51
N TYR A 21 -11.07 9.41 -2.81
CA TYR A 21 -10.85 8.26 -1.92
C TYR A 21 -11.42 8.43 -0.50
N MET A 22 -11.95 9.61 -0.16
CA MET A 22 -12.65 9.89 1.10
C MET A 22 -14.18 9.77 0.96
N LYS A 23 -14.68 9.54 -0.25
CA LYS A 23 -16.11 9.44 -0.52
C LYS A 23 -16.74 8.28 0.24
N GLY A 24 -17.79 8.58 1.01
CA GLY A 24 -18.53 7.58 1.81
C GLY A 24 -17.95 7.35 3.22
N LEU A 25 -16.90 8.05 3.61
CA LEU A 25 -16.43 8.09 4.98
C LEU A 25 -17.24 9.08 5.82
N THR A 26 -17.43 8.76 7.09
CA THR A 26 -18.00 9.70 8.07
C THR A 26 -16.99 10.81 8.39
N VAL A 27 -17.46 11.95 8.91
CA VAL A 27 -16.59 13.08 9.28
C VAL A 27 -15.46 12.67 10.24
N THR A 28 -15.78 11.80 11.22
CA THR A 28 -14.78 11.28 12.17
C THR A 28 -13.73 10.41 11.48
N GLU A 29 -14.14 9.61 10.49
CA GLU A 29 -13.23 8.78 9.71
C GLU A 29 -12.35 9.61 8.79
N ILE A 30 -12.88 10.66 8.17
CA ILE A 30 -12.11 11.60 7.36
C ILE A 30 -11.01 12.27 8.21
N ARG A 31 -11.38 12.77 9.40
CA ARG A 31 -10.40 13.34 10.34
C ARG A 31 -9.38 12.30 10.81
N ALA A 32 -9.81 11.06 11.05
CA ALA A 32 -8.90 9.98 11.39
C ALA A 32 -7.91 9.69 10.24
N VAL A 33 -8.36 9.71 8.99
CA VAL A 33 -7.50 9.52 7.81
C VAL A 33 -6.42 10.60 7.75
N GLU A 34 -6.78 11.89 7.91
CA GLU A 34 -5.81 13.00 7.91
C GLU A 34 -4.74 12.85 8.99
N LEU A 35 -5.15 12.51 10.22
CA LEU A 35 -4.21 12.30 11.33
C LEU A 35 -3.34 11.06 11.15
N LEU A 36 -3.91 9.97 10.64
CA LEU A 36 -3.19 8.72 10.42
C LEU A 36 -2.18 8.84 9.27
N ALA A 37 -2.51 9.57 8.20
CA ALA A 37 -1.60 9.79 7.07
C ALA A 37 -0.38 10.63 7.44
N ARG A 38 -0.53 11.54 8.43
CA ARG A 38 0.55 12.40 8.95
C ARG A 38 1.24 11.83 10.19
N LYS A 39 0.85 10.63 10.64
CA LYS A 39 1.32 10.06 11.90
C LYS A 39 2.83 9.90 11.89
N SER A 40 3.50 10.51 12.86
CA SER A 40 4.92 10.26 13.10
C SER A 40 5.13 8.90 13.79
N PRO A 41 6.31 8.28 13.65
CA PRO A 41 6.63 7.04 14.36
C PRO A 41 6.47 7.17 15.89
N GLN A 42 6.76 8.35 16.45
CA GLN A 42 6.72 8.64 17.88
C GLN A 42 5.30 8.88 18.41
N GLN A 43 4.37 9.32 17.56
CA GLN A 43 2.99 9.60 17.97
C GLN A 43 2.26 8.30 18.28
N SER A 44 1.61 8.22 19.44
CA SER A 44 0.85 7.04 19.84
C SER A 44 -0.56 7.03 19.24
N TYR A 45 -1.14 5.84 19.05
CA TYR A 45 -2.55 5.74 18.64
C TYR A 45 -3.50 6.28 19.70
N ARG A 46 -3.09 6.27 20.97
CA ARG A 46 -3.83 6.89 22.08
C ARG A 46 -3.94 8.40 21.92
N GLU A 47 -2.84 9.07 21.57
CA GLU A 47 -2.85 10.51 21.29
C GLU A 47 -3.77 10.86 20.13
N ILE A 48 -3.75 10.08 19.06
CA ILE A 48 -4.65 10.29 17.91
C ILE A 48 -6.12 10.10 18.34
N ALA A 49 -6.42 9.05 19.10
CA ALA A 49 -7.76 8.79 19.60
C ALA A 49 -8.25 9.93 20.51
N ASN A 50 -7.39 10.43 21.41
CA ASN A 50 -7.68 11.58 22.26
C ASN A 50 -7.95 12.85 21.45
N THR A 51 -7.16 13.09 20.40
CA THR A 51 -7.32 14.25 19.49
C THR A 51 -8.67 14.20 18.77
N LEU A 52 -9.13 13.01 18.41
CA LEU A 52 -10.42 12.78 17.76
C LEU A 52 -11.60 12.71 18.74
N GLY A 53 -11.35 12.72 20.06
CA GLY A 53 -12.38 12.54 21.07
C GLY A 53 -13.03 11.14 21.05
N ILE A 54 -12.31 10.10 20.60
CA ILE A 54 -12.81 8.73 20.51
C ILE A 54 -11.99 7.77 21.38
N SER A 55 -12.55 6.60 21.69
CA SER A 55 -11.78 5.54 22.36
C SER A 55 -10.76 4.89 21.41
N GLU A 56 -9.64 4.41 21.96
CA GLU A 56 -8.64 3.66 21.19
C GLU A 56 -9.23 2.45 20.46
N ARG A 57 -10.19 1.76 21.10
CA ARG A 57 -10.90 0.63 20.49
C ARG A 57 -11.71 1.07 19.27
N HIS A 58 -12.31 2.27 19.31
CA HIS A 58 -13.02 2.82 18.17
C HIS A 58 -12.04 3.17 17.04
N LEU A 59 -10.92 3.84 17.34
CA LEU A 59 -9.88 4.14 16.36
C LEU A 59 -9.34 2.88 15.70
N ARG A 60 -9.15 1.79 16.46
CA ARG A 60 -8.75 0.49 15.91
C ARG A 60 -9.77 -0.03 14.90
N ARG A 61 -11.06 -0.03 15.23
CA ARG A 61 -12.12 -0.47 14.29
C ARG A 61 -12.17 0.37 13.02
N ILE A 62 -11.91 1.68 13.13
CA ILE A 62 -11.82 2.59 11.97
C ILE A 62 -10.65 2.16 11.07
N ARG A 63 -9.46 1.95 11.66
CA ARG A 63 -8.26 1.52 10.94
C ARG A 63 -8.39 0.16 10.26
N ASP A 64 -9.14 -0.76 10.86
CA ASP A 64 -9.34 -2.11 10.31
C ASP A 64 -10.28 -2.11 9.08
N ARG A 65 -10.95 -0.99 8.77
CA ARG A 65 -11.79 -0.89 7.57
C ARG A 65 -10.93 -0.65 6.34
N ARG A 66 -11.07 -1.53 5.35
CA ARG A 66 -10.34 -1.45 4.08
C ARG A 66 -10.49 -0.11 3.36
N GLN A 67 -11.66 0.52 3.40
CA GLN A 67 -11.87 1.84 2.79
C GLN A 67 -11.01 2.92 3.44
N VAL A 68 -10.89 2.90 4.77
CA VAL A 68 -10.07 3.84 5.54
C VAL A 68 -8.59 3.56 5.31
N GLU A 69 -8.18 2.30 5.29
CA GLU A 69 -6.79 1.91 5.00
C GLU A 69 -6.32 2.44 3.63
N LEU A 70 -7.15 2.25 2.60
CA LEU A 70 -6.87 2.79 1.26
C LEU A 70 -6.82 4.31 1.27
N ALA A 71 -7.76 4.97 1.94
CA ALA A 71 -7.78 6.42 2.05
C ALA A 71 -6.54 6.99 2.75
N VAL A 72 -6.07 6.33 3.82
CA VAL A 72 -4.82 6.69 4.52
C VAL A 72 -3.63 6.56 3.59
N ARG A 73 -3.56 5.48 2.80
CA ARG A 73 -2.47 5.26 1.85
C ARG A 73 -2.44 6.34 0.76
N GLU A 74 -3.57 6.61 0.11
CA GLU A 74 -3.66 7.64 -0.92
C GLU A 74 -3.29 9.01 -0.34
N ARG A 75 -3.82 9.36 0.83
CA ARG A 75 -3.49 10.63 1.49
C ARG A 75 -2.00 10.72 1.84
N ALA A 76 -1.40 9.64 2.32
CA ALA A 76 0.03 9.60 2.63
C ALA A 76 0.89 9.78 1.37
N LEU A 77 0.49 9.20 0.24
CA LEU A 77 1.17 9.40 -1.05
C LEU A 77 1.08 10.85 -1.53
N GLU A 78 -0.08 11.48 -1.39
CA GLU A 78 -0.25 12.89 -1.74
C GLU A 78 0.65 13.80 -0.89
N ILE A 79 0.67 13.59 0.43
CA ILE A 79 1.55 14.35 1.34
C ILE A 79 3.02 14.15 0.93
N GLN A 80 3.43 12.90 0.65
CA GLN A 80 4.80 12.62 0.20
C GLN A 80 5.12 13.21 -1.18
N SER A 81 4.12 13.37 -2.04
CA SER A 81 4.30 13.97 -3.37
C SER A 81 4.65 15.45 -3.27
N GLU A 82 4.18 16.15 -2.23
CA GLU A 82 4.52 17.54 -1.94
C GLU A 82 6.02 17.67 -1.56
N ASP A 83 6.57 16.69 -0.84
CA ASP A 83 7.98 16.66 -0.40
C ASP A 83 8.94 16.12 -1.47
N LEU A 84 8.43 15.51 -2.54
CA LEU A 84 9.23 14.82 -3.55
C LEU A 84 10.29 15.71 -4.21
N PRO A 85 10.02 16.99 -4.58
CA PRO A 85 11.03 17.86 -5.17
C PRO A 85 12.27 18.07 -4.28
N ASP A 86 12.05 18.21 -2.97
CA ASP A 86 13.13 18.42 -2.01
C ASP A 86 13.97 17.15 -1.81
N VAL A 87 13.31 15.99 -1.78
CA VAL A 87 13.99 14.68 -1.75
C VAL A 87 14.86 14.49 -2.99
N LEU A 88 14.34 14.82 -4.18
CA LEU A 88 15.08 14.72 -5.44
C LEU A 88 16.27 15.70 -5.49
N SER A 89 16.07 16.92 -4.99
CA SER A 89 17.14 17.93 -4.86
C SER A 89 18.25 17.45 -3.92
N ALA A 90 17.90 16.86 -2.78
CA ALA A 90 18.85 16.28 -1.84
C ALA A 90 19.60 15.09 -2.43
N LEU A 91 18.90 14.19 -3.14
CA LEU A 91 19.49 13.06 -3.84
C LEU A 91 20.49 13.52 -4.90
N ALA A 92 20.13 14.50 -5.73
CA ALA A 92 21.01 15.06 -6.76
C ALA A 92 22.26 15.70 -6.14
N LYS A 93 22.13 16.41 -5.02
CA LYS A 93 23.29 16.98 -4.29
C LYS A 93 24.22 15.88 -3.76
N LYS A 94 23.69 14.79 -3.21
CA LYS A 94 24.50 13.65 -2.75
C LYS A 94 25.21 12.96 -3.91
N ALA A 95 24.51 12.74 -5.03
CA ALA A 95 25.10 12.16 -6.23
C ALA A 95 26.26 13.01 -6.77
N LYS A 96 26.09 14.35 -6.84
CA LYS A 96 27.16 15.28 -7.25
C LYS A 96 28.38 15.26 -6.33
N ARG A 97 28.21 14.90 -5.06
CA ARG A 97 29.30 14.76 -4.08
C ARG A 97 30.04 13.41 -4.19
N GLY A 98 29.61 12.51 -5.08
CA GLY A 98 30.25 11.22 -5.29
C GLY A 98 29.70 10.08 -4.44
N ASP A 99 28.53 10.24 -3.80
CA ASP A 99 27.86 9.12 -3.12
C ASP A 99 27.37 8.10 -4.17
N LEU A 100 28.04 6.95 -4.24
CA LEU A 100 27.77 5.89 -5.21
C LEU A 100 26.32 5.41 -5.17
N LYS A 101 25.70 5.34 -3.98
CA LYS A 101 24.33 4.85 -3.87
C LYS A 101 23.34 5.89 -4.38
N ALA A 102 23.61 7.17 -4.12
CA ALA A 102 22.81 8.26 -4.66
C ALA A 102 22.92 8.35 -6.19
N ILE A 103 24.10 8.12 -6.75
CA ILE A 103 24.33 8.06 -8.21
C ILE A 103 23.55 6.90 -8.82
N GLU A 104 23.68 5.69 -8.28
CA GLU A 104 22.94 4.51 -8.74
C GLU A 104 21.43 4.76 -8.76
N MET A 105 20.90 5.28 -7.65
CA MET A 105 19.47 5.56 -7.52
C MET A 105 19.00 6.64 -8.50
N TYR A 106 19.81 7.69 -8.71
CA TYR A 106 19.54 8.72 -9.70
C TYR A 106 19.51 8.16 -11.12
N LEU A 107 20.43 7.25 -11.49
CA LEU A 107 20.46 6.59 -12.79
C LEU A 107 19.26 5.62 -12.98
N VAL A 108 18.87 4.89 -11.94
CA VAL A 108 17.67 4.04 -11.94
C VAL A 108 16.41 4.89 -12.18
N MET A 109 16.28 6.04 -11.52
CA MET A 109 15.15 6.96 -11.71
C MET A 109 15.05 7.49 -13.15
N GLN A 110 16.18 7.69 -13.84
CA GLN A 110 16.21 8.09 -15.25
C GLN A 110 16.01 6.91 -16.22
N GLY A 111 15.83 5.69 -15.72
CA GLY A 111 15.66 4.48 -16.53
C GLY A 111 16.95 4.00 -17.20
N ILE A 112 18.12 4.48 -16.78
CA ILE A 112 19.42 4.13 -17.37
C ILE A 112 19.88 2.74 -16.91
N ASN A 113 19.66 2.40 -15.64
CA ASN A 113 19.99 1.09 -15.10
C ASN A 113 18.82 0.11 -15.31
N VAL A 114 18.96 -0.78 -16.29
CA VAL A 114 18.08 -1.95 -16.45
C VAL A 114 18.73 -3.13 -15.75
N ASN A 115 18.17 -3.57 -14.62
CA ASN A 115 18.53 -4.84 -14.01
C ASN A 115 18.12 -5.96 -14.99
N LYS A 116 19.08 -6.46 -15.76
CA LYS A 116 18.88 -7.65 -16.59
C LYS A 116 18.78 -8.85 -15.65
N SER A 117 17.56 -9.30 -15.38
CA SER A 117 17.32 -10.61 -14.79
C SER A 117 17.10 -11.62 -15.92
N GLU A 118 18.01 -12.58 -16.07
CA GLU A 118 17.76 -13.74 -16.90
C GLU A 118 16.76 -14.65 -16.17
N VAL A 119 15.55 -14.75 -16.71
CA VAL A 119 14.58 -15.73 -16.26
C VAL A 119 14.99 -17.07 -16.85
N VAL A 120 15.73 -17.87 -16.08
CA VAL A 120 16.05 -19.25 -16.46
C VAL A 120 14.80 -20.11 -16.27
N GLN A 121 13.97 -20.19 -17.30
CA GLN A 121 12.86 -21.14 -17.34
C GLN A 121 13.43 -22.55 -17.54
N LYS A 122 13.52 -23.32 -16.45
CA LYS A 122 13.79 -24.76 -16.56
C LYS A 122 12.53 -25.43 -17.11
N VAL A 123 12.48 -25.61 -18.42
CA VAL A 123 11.46 -26.45 -19.05
C VAL A 123 11.82 -27.89 -18.71
N HIS A 124 11.11 -28.48 -17.75
CA HIS A 124 11.11 -29.93 -17.60
C HIS A 124 10.48 -30.50 -18.86
N LYS A 125 11.31 -31.08 -19.74
CA LYS A 125 10.80 -31.95 -20.80
C LYS A 125 10.20 -33.15 -20.08
N VAL A 126 8.88 -33.21 -19.99
CA VAL A 126 8.17 -34.47 -19.73
C VAL A 126 8.58 -35.36 -20.90
N SER A 127 9.53 -36.25 -20.65
CA SER A 127 10.22 -37.03 -21.67
C SER A 127 9.36 -38.15 -22.23
N GLU A 128 8.11 -38.26 -21.80
CA GLU A 128 7.18 -39.28 -22.25
C GLU A 128 5.85 -38.65 -22.68
N PRO A 129 5.25 -39.09 -23.80
CA PRO A 129 3.89 -38.69 -24.16
C PRO A 129 2.94 -39.07 -23.01
N LEU A 130 2.19 -38.10 -22.48
CA LEU A 130 1.15 -38.29 -21.47
C LEU A 130 0.14 -39.40 -21.82
N GLU A 131 0.06 -39.76 -23.10
CA GLU A 131 -0.78 -40.83 -23.65
C GLU A 131 -0.35 -42.25 -23.26
N LYS A 132 0.80 -42.44 -22.59
CA LYS A 132 1.30 -43.75 -22.16
C LYS A 132 1.24 -44.01 -20.66
N LEU A 133 0.91 -43.00 -19.86
CA LEU A 133 0.78 -43.12 -18.42
C LEU A 133 -0.61 -43.66 -18.08
N SER A 134 -0.68 -44.65 -17.20
CA SER A 134 -1.96 -45.09 -16.67
C SER A 134 -2.58 -44.00 -15.79
N ASP A 135 -3.90 -43.99 -15.63
CA ASP A 135 -4.61 -43.00 -14.80
C ASP A 135 -4.02 -42.89 -13.38
N ALA A 136 -3.51 -44.00 -12.84
CA ALA A 136 -2.87 -44.04 -11.52
C ALA A 136 -1.51 -43.32 -11.46
N GLU A 137 -0.74 -43.33 -12.56
CA GLU A 137 0.55 -42.66 -12.64
C GLU A 137 0.39 -41.15 -12.86
N LEU A 138 -0.63 -40.76 -13.64
CA LEU A 138 -1.01 -39.35 -13.81
C LEU A 138 -1.44 -38.71 -12.49
N ASP A 139 -2.22 -39.43 -11.67
CA ASP A 139 -2.64 -38.94 -10.36
C ASP A 139 -1.46 -38.77 -9.39
N ALA A 140 -0.50 -39.70 -9.40
CA ALA A 140 0.71 -39.61 -8.59
C ALA A 140 1.61 -38.43 -9.01
N GLU A 141 1.75 -38.19 -10.30
CA GLU A 141 2.54 -37.08 -10.84
C GLU A 141 1.84 -35.73 -10.57
N LEU A 142 0.51 -35.69 -10.67
CA LEU A 142 -0.30 -34.53 -10.29
C LEU A 142 -0.18 -34.19 -8.80
N GLU A 143 -0.15 -35.18 -7.90
CA GLU A 143 0.07 -34.94 -6.48
C GLU A 143 1.48 -34.42 -6.19
N ALA A 144 2.50 -34.97 -6.87
CA ALA A 144 3.87 -34.49 -6.75
C ALA A 144 4.01 -33.03 -7.19
N LEU A 145 3.43 -32.68 -8.35
CA LEU A 145 3.43 -31.30 -8.88
C LEU A 145 2.61 -30.34 -8.01
N LYS A 146 1.44 -30.77 -7.50
CA LYS A 146 0.65 -29.95 -6.55
C LYS A 146 1.45 -29.63 -5.29
N LYS A 147 2.22 -30.59 -4.78
CA LYS A 147 3.05 -30.42 -3.58
C LYS A 147 4.21 -29.45 -3.83
N GLU A 148 4.82 -29.50 -5.01
CA GLU A 148 5.89 -28.60 -5.42
C GLU A 148 5.38 -27.15 -5.65
N VAL A 149 4.23 -27.00 -6.32
CA VAL A 149 3.62 -25.69 -6.60
C VAL A 149 3.03 -25.03 -5.35
N MET A 150 2.50 -25.80 -4.39
CA MET A 150 2.00 -25.26 -3.12
C MET A 150 3.10 -24.96 -2.10
N GLY A 151 4.29 -25.57 -2.25
CA GLY A 151 5.48 -25.26 -1.44
C GLY A 151 6.28 -24.05 -1.95
N GLY A 152 6.20 -23.75 -3.25
CA GLY A 152 6.71 -22.51 -3.84
C GLY A 152 5.70 -21.37 -3.73
N ASN A 153 6.16 -20.15 -3.48
CA ASN A 153 5.32 -18.94 -3.39
C ASN A 153 4.34 -18.83 -4.58
N VAL A 154 3.06 -19.15 -4.36
CA VAL A 154 2.00 -19.00 -5.35
C VAL A 154 1.72 -17.51 -5.55
N VAL A 155 2.31 -16.93 -6.60
CA VAL A 155 1.88 -15.64 -7.13
C VAL A 155 0.55 -15.86 -7.85
N LYS A 156 -0.55 -15.44 -7.21
CA LYS A 156 -1.90 -15.51 -7.80
C LYS A 156 -2.04 -14.51 -8.95
N PHE A 157 -1.84 -14.96 -10.18
CA PHE A 157 -2.20 -14.17 -11.36
C PHE A 157 -3.73 -14.19 -11.55
N HIS A 158 -4.38 -13.06 -11.30
CA HIS A 158 -5.78 -12.85 -11.69
C HIS A 158 -5.81 -12.44 -13.17
N ASN A 159 -6.05 -13.40 -14.06
CA ASN A 159 -6.20 -13.11 -15.48
C ASN A 159 -7.65 -12.66 -15.76
N ARG A 160 -7.85 -11.34 -15.86
CA ARG A 160 -9.13 -10.72 -16.24
C ARG A 160 -9.25 -10.77 -17.76
N ARG A 161 -9.67 -11.91 -18.33
CA ARG A 161 -10.07 -11.94 -19.74
C ARG A 161 -11.34 -11.09 -19.89
N LYS A 162 -11.20 -9.98 -20.63
CA LYS A 162 -12.33 -9.29 -21.23
C LYS A 162 -12.96 -10.25 -22.24
N ASN A 163 -14.24 -10.55 -22.04
CA ASN A 163 -15.05 -11.09 -23.12
C ASN A 163 -15.31 -9.92 -24.08
N GLU A 164 -14.72 -9.97 -25.27
CA GLU A 164 -15.19 -9.23 -26.43
C GLU A 164 -15.62 -10.27 -27.47
N ASN A 165 -16.93 -10.21 -27.76
CA ASN A 165 -17.74 -10.85 -28.80
C ASN A 165 -17.98 -12.37 -28.74
#